data_AF-A0A835FBZ8-F1
#
_entry.id   AF-A0A835FBZ8-F1
#
_cell.length_a   1.000
_cell.length_b   1.000
_cell.length_c   1.000
_cell.angle_alpha   90.00
_cell.angle_beta   90.00
_cell.angle_gamma   90.00
#
_symmetry.space_group_name_H-M   'P 1'
#
loop_
_entity.id
_entity.type
_entity.pdbx_description
1 polymer ?
#
loop_
_entity_poly.entity_id
_entity_poly.type
_entity_poly.pdbx_seq_one_letter_code
_entity_poly.pdbx_strand_id
1 'polypeptide(L)'
;MAMEEDAAKEQRQTKRPAEDDEEGSAKRPKTPPSPTKWWEDEATVSLLRVRQEQATLYDPKLGSYLCCRGFDSFVCEPAVFDHQEESTDRIARPLHTIPDSELDYLRLALGVIHLKVLASDVGFPVSVYGTVLMRDDLDFKCIYLFQRDRDNCQVINAPVSINPSSSYASPFILTVVDEMFALTGPNRGPFEADVFYFEINLKIRGEEQIMDRIFSRSLISQDYPLSQWTKKQEVSSWLSTLELAYRSVHYAVEATVGIDILRGPREFYGSLTAWTSEDSNEMVLYDSERWGTTTTNAGDGSVPLTRSLVVLREDEDLILKISVFSHGRKAKPETRVLTVEHRDRLFDIKQGRYQLQVTISWSGILYSD
;
A
#
# COMPACT_ATOMS: atom_id res chain seq x y z
N MET A 1 -45.81 9.80 67.36
CA MET A 1 -46.13 8.87 68.45
C MET A 1 -46.91 7.74 67.79
N ALA A 2 -46.39 6.51 67.92
CA ALA A 2 -46.69 5.34 67.10
C ALA A 2 -47.96 4.59 67.53
N MET A 3 -48.22 3.47 66.83
CA MET A 3 -49.15 2.35 67.09
C MET A 3 -50.53 2.51 66.43
N GLU A 4 -51.15 1.53 65.77
CA GLU A 4 -51.09 0.05 65.66
C GLU A 4 -51.64 -0.30 64.24
N GLU A 5 -51.18 -1.28 63.46
CA GLU A 5 -51.21 -2.75 63.59
C GLU A 5 -52.61 -3.41 63.51
N ASP A 6 -52.90 -4.09 62.38
CA ASP A 6 -53.56 -5.42 62.24
C ASP A 6 -53.91 -5.68 60.74
N ALA A 7 -53.25 -6.61 60.03
CA ALA A 7 -53.43 -8.07 59.97
C ALA A 7 -54.70 -8.53 59.19
N ALA A 8 -54.57 -8.87 57.90
CA ALA A 8 -54.55 -10.25 57.30
C ALA A 8 -55.96 -10.88 57.10
N LYS A 9 -56.39 -11.48 55.97
CA LYS A 9 -55.86 -12.55 55.09
C LYS A 9 -56.75 -12.75 53.84
N GLU A 10 -56.22 -13.53 52.88
CA GLU A 10 -56.83 -14.49 51.90
C GLU A 10 -56.48 -14.16 50.43
N GLN A 11 -55.54 -14.89 49.82
CA GLN A 11 -55.56 -16.22 49.18
C GLN A 11 -55.93 -16.24 47.69
N ARG A 12 -54.93 -16.69 46.90
CA ARG A 12 -54.96 -17.37 45.58
C ARG A 12 -55.57 -16.64 44.36
N GLN A 13 -54.73 -16.41 43.34
CA GLN A 13 -54.81 -17.18 42.09
C GLN A 13 -53.61 -16.95 41.14
N THR A 14 -53.31 -17.98 40.38
CA THR A 14 -52.12 -18.17 39.55
C THR A 14 -52.39 -17.82 38.08
N LYS A 15 -51.45 -17.08 37.45
CA LYS A 15 -51.00 -17.08 36.03
C LYS A 15 -52.03 -16.92 34.88
N ARG A 16 -51.82 -15.89 34.01
CA ARG A 16 -51.25 -15.96 32.63
C ARG A 16 -51.21 -14.57 31.93
N PRO A 17 -50.46 -14.39 30.82
CA PRO A 17 -49.36 -13.43 30.70
C PRO A 17 -49.72 -12.17 29.91
N ALA A 18 -48.91 -11.12 30.06
CA ALA A 18 -48.89 -9.96 29.18
C ALA A 18 -47.58 -9.93 28.38
N GLU A 19 -47.75 -9.52 27.14
CA GLU A 19 -46.91 -9.70 25.96
C GLU A 19 -45.63 -8.86 25.99
N ASP A 20 -44.67 -9.31 25.19
CA ASP A 20 -43.37 -8.71 24.90
C ASP A 20 -43.51 -7.31 24.28
N ASP A 21 -42.78 -6.34 24.83
CA ASP A 21 -42.32 -5.16 24.10
C ASP A 21 -40.77 -5.16 24.15
N GLU A 22 -40.16 -5.78 23.14
CA GLU A 22 -38.74 -5.61 22.83
C GLU A 22 -38.52 -4.23 22.21
N GLU A 23 -38.09 -3.26 23.02
CA GLU A 23 -37.45 -2.05 22.51
C GLU A 23 -35.94 -2.27 22.46
N GLY A 24 -35.46 -2.69 21.30
CA GLY A 24 -34.05 -2.94 21.00
C GLY A 24 -33.21 -1.66 21.09
N SER A 25 -32.61 -1.42 22.25
CA SER A 25 -31.55 -0.43 22.43
C SER A 25 -30.35 -0.80 21.55
N ALA A 26 -30.23 -0.17 20.38
CA ALA A 26 -29.03 -0.17 19.57
C ALA A 26 -27.82 0.27 20.42
N LYS A 27 -26.93 -0.68 20.70
CA LYS A 27 -25.69 -0.41 21.43
C LYS A 27 -24.86 0.58 20.60
N ARG A 28 -24.63 1.78 21.15
CA ARG A 28 -23.63 2.72 20.64
C ARG A 28 -22.32 1.97 20.37
N PRO A 29 -21.59 2.29 19.29
CA PRO A 29 -20.25 1.76 19.08
C PRO A 29 -19.41 2.05 20.33
N LYS A 30 -18.73 1.01 20.82
CA LYS A 30 -17.84 1.14 21.99
C LYS A 30 -16.75 2.15 21.62
N THR A 31 -16.66 3.22 22.41
CA THR A 31 -15.51 4.12 22.39
C THR A 31 -14.23 3.29 22.52
N PRO A 32 -13.16 3.58 21.77
CA PRO A 32 -11.88 2.91 21.96
C PRO A 32 -11.48 3.03 23.45
N PRO A 33 -10.89 1.98 24.05
CA PRO A 33 -10.46 2.03 25.43
C PRO A 33 -9.52 3.24 25.62
N SER A 34 -9.76 4.04 26.67
CA SER A 34 -8.88 5.16 27.00
C SER A 34 -7.44 4.66 27.15
N PRO A 35 -6.42 5.43 26.74
CA PRO A 35 -5.02 5.02 26.85
C PRO A 35 -4.72 4.67 28.30
N THR A 36 -4.66 3.38 28.60
CA THR A 36 -4.15 2.92 29.89
C THR A 36 -2.64 3.15 29.77
N LYS A 37 -2.00 3.70 30.79
CA LYS A 37 -0.55 3.95 30.77
C LYS A 37 0.20 2.62 30.87
N TRP A 38 0.19 1.85 29.80
CA TRP A 38 0.82 0.53 29.73
C TRP A 38 2.35 0.60 29.92
N TRP A 39 2.95 1.77 29.70
CA TRP A 39 4.35 2.07 30.02
C TRP A 39 4.66 2.14 31.53
N GLU A 40 3.65 2.19 32.42
CA GLU A 40 3.83 2.12 33.88
C GLU A 40 3.92 0.66 34.40
N ASP A 41 3.62 -0.34 33.56
CA ASP A 41 3.76 -1.75 33.90
C ASP A 41 5.16 -2.29 33.54
N GLU A 42 5.92 -2.68 34.57
CA GLU A 42 7.28 -3.21 34.44
C GLU A 42 7.35 -4.46 33.55
N ALA A 43 6.31 -5.30 33.56
CA ALA A 43 6.25 -6.48 32.70
C ALA A 43 6.12 -6.10 31.23
N THR A 44 5.24 -5.15 30.91
CA THR A 44 5.02 -4.63 29.56
C THR A 44 6.28 -3.94 29.01
N VAL A 45 6.94 -3.12 29.82
CA VAL A 45 8.22 -2.48 29.45
C VAL A 45 9.31 -3.51 29.16
N SER A 46 9.40 -4.57 29.98
CA SER A 46 10.37 -5.65 29.78
C SER A 46 10.10 -6.44 28.49
N LEU A 47 8.83 -6.73 28.19
CA LEU A 47 8.43 -7.40 26.95
C LEU A 47 8.71 -6.54 25.72
N LEU A 48 8.42 -5.24 25.77
CA LEU A 48 8.75 -4.31 24.70
C LEU A 48 10.25 -4.32 24.39
N ARG A 49 11.09 -4.24 25.43
CA ARG A 49 12.54 -4.31 25.28
C ARG A 49 12.98 -5.61 24.58
N VAL A 50 12.45 -6.76 24.98
CA VAL A 50 12.75 -8.04 24.34
C VAL A 50 12.34 -8.03 22.86
N ARG A 51 11.18 -7.47 22.52
CA ARG A 51 10.73 -7.34 21.12
C ARG A 51 11.64 -6.43 20.30
N GLN A 52 12.06 -5.30 20.87
CA GLN A 52 13.00 -4.39 20.22
C GLN A 52 14.36 -5.05 19.99
N GLU A 53 14.87 -5.79 20.97
CA GLU A 53 16.11 -6.56 20.86
C GLU A 53 15.99 -7.64 19.76
N GLN A 54 14.86 -8.37 19.69
CA GLN A 54 14.59 -9.36 18.63
C GLN A 54 14.47 -8.75 17.23
N ALA A 55 13.98 -7.52 17.14
CA ALA A 55 13.88 -6.78 15.90
C ALA A 55 15.17 -6.06 15.49
N THR A 56 16.17 -6.03 16.38
CA THR A 56 17.44 -5.33 16.16
C THR A 56 18.49 -6.29 15.62
N LEU A 57 19.03 -5.98 14.45
CA LEU A 57 20.03 -6.81 13.78
C LEU A 57 21.27 -5.97 13.46
N TYR A 58 22.44 -6.61 13.50
CA TYR A 58 23.68 -6.00 13.02
C TYR A 58 23.64 -5.92 11.49
N ASP A 59 23.67 -4.70 10.95
CA ASP A 59 23.82 -4.46 9.51
C ASP A 59 25.33 -4.37 9.17
N PRO A 60 25.88 -5.36 8.44
CA PRO A 60 27.31 -5.37 8.11
C PRO A 60 27.71 -4.26 7.13
N LYS A 61 26.77 -3.73 6.34
CA LYS A 61 27.04 -2.66 5.36
C LYS A 61 27.17 -1.31 6.06
N LEU A 62 26.38 -1.09 7.10
CA LEU A 62 26.42 0.14 7.91
C LEU A 62 27.31 0.04 9.15
N GLY A 63 27.74 -1.17 9.53
CA GLY A 63 28.60 -1.40 10.69
C GLY A 63 27.92 -1.10 12.03
N SER A 64 26.59 -1.23 12.13
CA SER A 64 25.81 -0.87 13.32
C SER A 64 24.61 -1.78 13.54
N TYR A 65 24.12 -1.84 14.78
CA TYR A 65 22.87 -2.51 15.13
C TYR A 65 21.71 -1.58 14.87
N LEU A 66 20.72 -2.03 14.09
CA LEU A 66 19.56 -1.24 13.71
C LEU A 66 18.28 -2.02 14.02
N CYS A 67 17.30 -1.33 14.61
CA CYS A 67 15.96 -1.88 14.74
C CYS A 67 15.32 -1.90 13.35
N CYS A 68 14.75 -3.05 12.96
CA CYS A 68 14.16 -3.24 11.64
C CYS A 68 12.62 -3.31 11.68
N ARG A 69 12.00 -2.80 12.75
CA ARG A 69 10.55 -2.83 13.00
C ARG A 69 10.07 -1.56 13.67
N GLY A 70 8.93 -1.04 13.22
CA GLY A 70 8.28 0.09 13.87
C GLY A 70 7.67 -0.33 15.21
N PHE A 71 7.85 0.50 16.24
CA PHE A 71 7.17 0.36 17.51
C PHE A 71 6.63 1.72 17.90
N ASP A 72 5.31 1.83 18.03
CA ASP A 72 4.65 3.07 18.42
C ASP A 72 3.74 2.84 19.63
N SER A 73 4.13 3.41 20.77
CA SER A 73 3.39 3.32 22.03
C SER A 73 2.24 4.31 22.16
N PHE A 74 2.12 5.28 21.25
CA PHE A 74 1.00 6.21 21.20
C PHE A 74 -0.19 5.61 20.45
N VAL A 75 0.07 4.75 19.45
CA VAL A 75 -0.98 4.14 18.61
C VAL A 75 -1.45 2.79 19.16
N CYS A 76 -0.55 1.94 19.67
CA CYS A 76 -0.89 0.59 20.15
C CYS A 76 -0.06 0.19 21.37
N GLU A 77 -0.32 -0.99 21.97
CA GLU A 77 0.58 -1.58 22.96
C GLU A 77 1.66 -2.41 22.25
N PRO A 78 2.86 -1.86 21.95
CA PRO A 78 3.84 -2.53 21.11
C PRO A 78 4.33 -3.87 21.68
N ALA A 79 4.22 -4.11 22.99
CA ALA A 79 4.62 -5.34 23.66
C ALA A 79 3.70 -6.54 23.39
N VAL A 80 2.41 -6.31 23.09
CA VAL A 80 1.44 -7.39 22.83
C VAL A 80 0.76 -7.28 21.46
N PHE A 81 0.90 -6.14 20.77
CA PHE A 81 0.37 -5.91 19.43
C PHE A 81 0.85 -6.97 18.42
N ASP A 82 -0.05 -7.39 17.51
CA ASP A 82 0.32 -8.28 16.42
C ASP A 82 0.91 -7.47 15.25
N HIS A 83 2.23 -7.42 15.20
CA HIS A 83 2.98 -6.69 14.18
C HIS A 83 2.95 -7.36 12.80
N GLN A 84 2.29 -8.51 12.66
CA GLN A 84 2.15 -9.24 11.41
C GLN A 84 0.73 -9.15 10.83
N GLU A 85 -0.23 -8.63 11.60
CA GLU A 85 -1.59 -8.44 11.12
C GLU A 85 -1.61 -7.43 9.96
N GLU A 86 -2.33 -7.76 8.89
CA GLU A 86 -2.53 -6.88 7.75
C GLU A 86 -3.67 -5.90 8.04
N SER A 87 -3.50 -4.65 7.61
CA SER A 87 -4.55 -3.64 7.75
C SER A 87 -5.67 -3.90 6.75
N THR A 88 -6.90 -4.01 7.28
CA THR A 88 -8.14 -4.11 6.49
C THR A 88 -9.04 -2.89 6.65
N ASP A 89 -8.75 -2.03 7.63
CA ASP A 89 -9.56 -0.87 7.95
C ASP A 89 -9.40 0.20 6.87
N ARG A 90 -10.50 0.83 6.45
CA ARG A 90 -10.47 1.87 5.40
C ARG A 90 -11.13 3.14 5.91
N ILE A 91 -10.38 4.23 5.88
CA ILE A 91 -10.87 5.59 6.11
C ILE A 91 -10.96 6.28 4.75
N ALA A 92 -11.94 5.84 3.95
CA ALA A 92 -12.18 6.42 2.64
C ALA A 92 -13.68 6.39 2.30
N ARG A 93 -14.20 7.48 1.74
CA ARG A 93 -15.58 7.58 1.24
C ARG A 93 -15.56 7.91 -0.26
N PRO A 94 -16.50 7.38 -1.07
CA PRO A 94 -16.56 7.71 -2.49
C PRO A 94 -16.57 9.22 -2.70
N LEU A 95 -15.63 9.75 -3.49
CA LEU A 95 -15.37 11.18 -3.57
C LEU A 95 -16.62 12.00 -3.95
N HIS A 96 -17.44 11.47 -4.85
CA HIS A 96 -18.69 12.09 -5.30
C HIS A 96 -19.78 12.24 -4.23
N THR A 97 -19.60 11.57 -3.08
CA THR A 97 -20.53 11.66 -1.93
C THR A 97 -20.07 12.68 -0.89
N ILE A 98 -18.84 13.19 -1.01
CA ILE A 98 -18.26 14.15 -0.08
C ILE A 98 -18.71 15.56 -0.53
N PRO A 99 -19.40 16.33 0.33
CA PRO A 99 -19.77 17.71 0.02
C PRO A 99 -18.53 18.58 -0.18
N ASP A 100 -18.62 19.62 -1.02
CA ASP A 100 -17.52 20.58 -1.24
C ASP A 100 -17.02 21.19 0.08
N SER A 101 -17.91 21.43 1.05
CA SER A 101 -17.56 21.93 2.39
C SER A 101 -16.72 20.97 3.23
N GLU A 102 -16.64 19.70 2.84
CA GLU A 102 -15.86 18.68 3.51
C GLU A 102 -14.52 18.39 2.82
N LEU A 103 -14.28 18.88 1.60
CA LEU A 103 -13.04 18.62 0.85
C LEU A 103 -11.81 19.20 1.56
N ASP A 104 -11.97 20.31 2.29
CA ASP A 104 -10.91 20.91 3.11
C ASP A 104 -10.50 20.02 4.30
N TYR A 105 -11.28 18.99 4.66
CA TYR A 105 -10.94 18.02 5.70
C TYR A 105 -10.34 16.71 5.16
N LEU A 106 -10.12 16.62 3.84
CA LEU A 106 -9.36 15.52 3.26
C LEU A 106 -7.96 15.49 3.89
N ARG A 107 -7.57 14.31 4.32
CA ARG A 107 -6.39 14.09 5.16
C ARG A 107 -5.12 14.10 4.33
N LEU A 108 -4.01 14.28 5.03
CA LEU A 108 -2.71 13.98 4.46
C LEU A 108 -2.53 12.47 4.33
N ALA A 109 -1.95 12.05 3.21
CA ALA A 109 -1.53 10.67 2.99
C ALA A 109 -0.15 10.62 2.32
N LEU A 110 0.48 9.46 2.36
CA LEU A 110 1.68 9.16 1.59
C LEU A 110 1.34 8.41 0.29
N GLY A 111 1.72 9.01 -0.84
CA GLY A 111 1.71 8.33 -2.13
C GLY A 111 3.03 7.59 -2.37
N VAL A 112 3.02 6.25 -2.35
CA VAL A 112 4.20 5.44 -2.67
C VAL A 112 4.34 5.31 -4.18
N ILE A 113 5.46 5.79 -4.72
CA ILE A 113 5.70 5.87 -6.16
C ILE A 113 6.37 4.59 -6.66
N HIS A 114 7.56 4.27 -6.13
CA HIS A 114 8.30 3.08 -6.53
C HIS A 114 9.31 2.64 -5.47
N LEU A 115 9.74 1.39 -5.59
CA LEU A 115 10.95 0.87 -4.95
C LEU A 115 11.82 0.26 -6.04
N LYS A 116 13.11 0.60 -6.11
CA LYS A 116 14.04 0.01 -7.08
C LYS A 116 15.40 -0.30 -6.49
N VAL A 117 16.11 -1.23 -7.10
CA VAL A 117 17.49 -1.58 -6.71
C VAL A 117 18.46 -0.64 -7.43
N LEU A 118 19.20 0.16 -6.66
CA LEU A 118 20.29 0.99 -7.19
C LEU A 118 21.59 0.19 -7.31
N ALA A 119 21.89 -0.64 -6.31
CA ALA A 119 23.08 -1.48 -6.30
C ALA A 119 22.85 -2.82 -5.58
N SER A 120 23.61 -3.83 -6.00
CA SER A 120 23.67 -5.16 -5.41
C SER A 120 25.12 -5.55 -5.19
N ASP A 121 25.47 -5.92 -3.95
CA ASP A 121 26.83 -6.31 -3.57
C ASP A 121 27.17 -7.75 -4.00
N VAL A 122 26.20 -8.46 -4.58
CA VAL A 122 26.33 -9.82 -5.10
C VAL A 122 26.18 -9.90 -6.62
N GLY A 123 26.07 -8.75 -7.29
CA GLY A 123 25.84 -8.65 -8.72
C GLY A 123 24.38 -8.91 -9.11
N PHE A 124 24.15 -9.16 -10.40
CA PHE A 124 22.86 -9.41 -11.02
C PHE A 124 22.97 -10.59 -12.01
N PRO A 125 21.87 -11.30 -12.32
CA PRO A 125 20.53 -11.12 -11.75
C PRO A 125 20.43 -11.66 -10.32
N VAL A 126 19.48 -11.14 -9.55
CA VAL A 126 19.16 -11.63 -8.20
C VAL A 126 17.68 -11.99 -8.10
N SER A 127 17.38 -13.15 -7.52
CA SER A 127 16.01 -13.59 -7.23
C SER A 127 15.61 -13.12 -5.84
N VAL A 128 14.80 -12.06 -5.76
CA VAL A 128 14.44 -11.39 -4.51
C VAL A 128 13.03 -11.78 -4.06
N TYR A 129 12.87 -12.05 -2.77
CA TYR A 129 11.59 -12.28 -2.12
C TYR A 129 11.56 -11.65 -0.72
N GLY A 130 10.41 -11.65 -0.08
CA GLY A 130 10.20 -11.06 1.24
C GLY A 130 9.12 -9.99 1.23
N THR A 131 9.23 -9.03 2.14
CA THR A 131 8.20 -8.01 2.39
C THR A 131 8.78 -6.61 2.40
N VAL A 132 8.05 -5.68 1.81
CA VAL A 132 8.16 -4.25 2.09
C VAL A 132 6.76 -3.79 2.47
N LEU A 133 6.65 -3.16 3.64
CA LEU A 133 5.37 -2.68 4.15
C LEU A 133 5.54 -1.29 4.74
N MET A 134 4.44 -0.58 4.87
CA MET A 134 4.37 0.64 5.65
C MET A 134 3.37 0.52 6.80
N ARG A 135 3.51 1.39 7.80
CA ARG A 135 2.56 1.58 8.90
C ARG A 135 2.17 3.05 9.00
N ASP A 136 0.93 3.27 9.40
CA ASP A 136 0.34 4.56 9.72
C ASP A 136 -0.36 4.49 11.09
N ASP A 137 -0.97 5.60 11.50
CA ASP A 137 -1.57 5.73 12.82
C ASP A 137 -3.04 5.27 12.87
N LEU A 138 -3.56 4.69 11.78
CA LEU A 138 -4.95 4.20 11.77
C LEU A 138 -5.10 2.99 12.70
N ASP A 139 -4.32 1.94 12.42
CA ASP A 139 -4.35 0.69 13.19
C ASP A 139 -2.95 0.15 13.47
N PHE A 140 -1.90 0.84 12.99
CA PHE A 140 -0.50 0.42 13.04
C PHE A 140 -0.22 -0.96 12.39
N LYS A 141 -1.19 -1.53 11.66
CA LYS A 141 -1.06 -2.85 11.02
C LYS A 141 -0.29 -2.75 9.71
N CYS A 142 0.03 -3.89 9.11
CA CYS A 142 0.83 -3.94 7.91
C CYS A 142 0.04 -3.45 6.69
N ILE A 143 0.55 -2.41 6.03
CA ILE A 143 0.12 -2.04 4.66
C ILE A 143 1.21 -2.53 3.72
N TYR A 144 1.02 -3.73 3.13
CA TYR A 144 2.03 -4.31 2.25
C TYR A 144 2.17 -3.52 0.95
N LEU A 145 3.41 -3.12 0.64
CA LEU A 145 3.80 -2.48 -0.61
C LEU A 145 4.39 -3.50 -1.59
N PHE A 146 5.09 -4.51 -1.07
CA PHE A 146 5.60 -5.65 -1.81
C PHE A 146 5.56 -6.87 -0.90
N GLN A 147 5.03 -8.00 -1.38
CA GLN A 147 5.02 -9.25 -0.64
C GLN A 147 5.17 -10.40 -1.62
N ARG A 148 6.28 -11.14 -1.50
CA ARG A 148 6.52 -12.36 -2.29
C ARG A 148 7.18 -13.44 -1.46
N ASP A 149 6.72 -14.66 -1.67
CA ASP A 149 7.31 -15.85 -1.06
C ASP A 149 8.54 -16.32 -1.82
N ARG A 150 9.32 -17.20 -1.18
CA ARG A 150 10.54 -17.79 -1.75
C ARG A 150 10.29 -18.47 -3.10
N ASP A 151 9.16 -19.15 -3.25
CA ASP A 151 8.84 -19.87 -4.48
C ASP A 151 8.32 -18.96 -5.62
N ASN A 152 8.00 -17.71 -5.30
CA ASN A 152 7.55 -16.68 -6.22
C ASN A 152 8.47 -15.45 -6.19
N CYS A 153 9.79 -15.66 -6.24
CA CYS A 153 10.74 -14.54 -6.29
C CYS A 153 10.48 -13.62 -7.49
N GLN A 154 10.77 -12.33 -7.32
CA GLN A 154 10.97 -11.43 -8.45
C GLN A 154 12.45 -11.47 -8.85
N VAL A 155 12.73 -11.71 -10.13
CA VAL A 155 14.09 -11.58 -10.66
C VAL A 155 14.36 -10.12 -10.98
N ILE A 156 15.43 -9.58 -10.39
CA ILE A 156 15.94 -8.24 -10.66
C ILE A 156 17.21 -8.39 -11.50
N ASN A 157 17.28 -7.73 -12.65
CA ASN A 157 18.45 -7.74 -13.52
C ASN A 157 19.31 -6.49 -13.29
N ALA A 158 20.40 -6.35 -14.06
CA ALA A 158 21.28 -5.20 -13.93
C ALA A 158 20.61 -3.94 -14.53
N PRO A 159 20.69 -2.78 -13.87
CA PRO A 159 20.27 -1.53 -14.48
C PRO A 159 21.09 -1.27 -15.74
N VAL A 160 20.43 -1.22 -16.90
CA VAL A 160 21.11 -0.99 -18.19
C VAL A 160 21.20 0.52 -18.44
N SER A 161 22.40 1.09 -18.27
CA SER A 161 22.72 2.42 -18.79
C SER A 161 23.28 2.30 -20.21
N ILE A 162 22.50 2.60 -21.24
CA ILE A 162 23.04 2.74 -22.60
C ILE A 162 23.60 4.16 -22.74
N ASN A 163 24.92 4.31 -22.83
CA ASN A 163 25.53 5.63 -23.07
C ASN A 163 25.17 6.14 -24.49
N PRO A 164 24.77 7.42 -24.67
CA PRO A 164 24.48 8.00 -25.99
C PRO A 164 25.71 8.22 -26.88
N SER A 165 26.91 7.79 -26.51
CA SER A 165 28.15 8.14 -27.22
C SER A 165 28.39 7.40 -28.55
N SER A 166 27.41 6.66 -29.08
CA SER A 166 27.43 6.24 -30.48
C SER A 166 26.70 7.25 -31.35
N SER A 167 27.47 8.06 -32.09
CA SER A 167 27.04 9.18 -32.94
C SER A 167 26.18 8.80 -34.17
N TYR A 168 25.48 7.66 -34.13
CA TYR A 168 24.55 7.22 -35.17
C TYR A 168 23.23 6.63 -34.62
N ALA A 169 22.96 6.79 -33.32
CA ALA A 169 21.66 6.39 -32.75
C ALA A 169 20.68 7.58 -32.76
N SER A 170 19.56 7.39 -33.45
CA SER A 170 18.34 8.21 -33.42
C SER A 170 17.97 8.66 -31.99
N PRO A 171 17.26 9.80 -31.78
CA PRO A 171 16.73 10.20 -30.48
C PRO A 171 15.57 9.27 -30.09
N PHE A 172 15.89 8.01 -29.84
CA PHE A 172 14.99 7.01 -29.30
C PHE A 172 15.14 7.09 -27.78
N ILE A 173 14.02 7.35 -27.11
CA ILE A 173 13.93 7.55 -25.66
C ILE A 173 14.83 6.56 -24.93
N LEU A 174 15.70 7.10 -24.07
CA LEU A 174 16.51 6.37 -23.13
C LEU A 174 15.59 5.70 -22.10
N THR A 175 14.96 4.57 -22.45
CA THR A 175 14.35 3.70 -21.44
C THR A 175 15.48 3.05 -20.67
N VAL A 176 15.91 3.71 -19.60
CA VAL A 176 16.52 2.99 -18.48
C VAL A 176 15.45 1.99 -18.06
N VAL A 177 15.73 0.70 -18.19
CA VAL A 177 14.91 -0.30 -17.51
C VAL A 177 15.29 -0.18 -16.04
N ASP A 178 14.66 0.78 -15.36
CA ASP A 178 14.79 0.95 -13.92
C ASP A 178 14.28 -0.35 -13.28
N GLU A 179 15.16 -1.04 -12.58
CA GLU A 179 14.94 -2.35 -11.95
C GLU A 179 14.07 -2.20 -10.70
N MET A 180 12.78 -1.98 -10.97
CA MET A 180 11.73 -1.70 -10.00
C MET A 180 11.09 -2.98 -9.47
N PHE A 181 10.75 -2.99 -8.19
CA PHE A 181 9.90 -4.00 -7.59
C PHE A 181 8.46 -3.88 -8.15
N ALA A 182 7.84 -5.02 -8.39
CA ALA A 182 6.42 -5.12 -8.73
C ALA A 182 5.60 -4.87 -7.45
N LEU A 183 5.38 -3.59 -7.12
CA LEU A 183 4.62 -3.22 -5.93
C LEU A 183 3.20 -3.77 -6.02
N THR A 184 2.73 -4.34 -4.92
CA THR A 184 1.39 -4.93 -4.75
C THR A 184 0.41 -4.01 -4.06
N GLY A 185 0.91 -2.95 -3.43
CA GLY A 185 0.10 -2.00 -2.69
C GLY A 185 0.57 -0.56 -2.83
N PRO A 186 0.04 0.33 -1.97
CA PRO A 186 -0.76 -0.01 -0.79
C PRO A 186 -2.17 -0.52 -1.14
N ASN A 187 -2.76 -1.35 -0.27
CA ASN A 187 -4.11 -1.91 -0.46
C ASN A 187 -5.23 -0.90 -0.09
N ARG A 188 -4.86 0.23 0.52
CA ARG A 188 -5.70 1.39 0.89
C ARG A 188 -4.83 2.65 0.94
N GLY A 189 -5.43 3.84 0.86
CA GLY A 189 -4.72 5.07 1.20
C GLY A 189 -4.19 5.02 2.65
N PRO A 190 -2.91 5.35 2.90
CA PRO A 190 -2.42 5.46 4.27
C PRO A 190 -3.03 6.69 4.95
N PHE A 191 -3.39 6.53 6.21
CA PHE A 191 -3.97 7.56 7.05
C PHE A 191 -2.92 8.57 7.52
N GLU A 192 -3.37 9.75 7.95
CA GLU A 192 -2.49 10.77 8.53
C GLU A 192 -1.79 10.20 9.77
N ALA A 193 -0.47 10.37 9.84
CA ALA A 193 0.35 9.83 10.92
C ALA A 193 1.40 10.85 11.37
N ASP A 194 1.73 10.82 12.66
CA ASP A 194 2.87 11.57 13.20
C ASP A 194 4.19 11.04 12.62
N VAL A 195 4.29 9.72 12.47
CA VAL A 195 5.44 9.02 11.87
C VAL A 195 4.97 7.91 10.94
N PHE A 196 5.35 7.99 9.67
CA PHE A 196 5.21 6.85 8.78
C PHE A 196 6.42 5.92 8.89
N TYR A 197 6.17 4.63 9.10
CA TYR A 197 7.22 3.63 9.13
C TYR A 197 7.22 2.82 7.83
N PHE A 198 8.39 2.60 7.22
CA PHE A 198 8.58 1.58 6.20
C PHE A 198 9.49 0.49 6.72
N GLU A 199 9.00 -0.74 6.74
CA GLU A 199 9.78 -1.93 7.09
C GLU A 199 10.17 -2.67 5.81
N ILE A 200 11.47 -2.79 5.59
CA ILE A 200 12.06 -3.52 4.46
C ILE A 200 12.66 -4.82 5.01
N ASN A 201 12.22 -5.94 4.46
CA ASN A 201 12.73 -7.26 4.78
C ASN A 201 12.79 -8.11 3.50
N LEU A 202 13.90 -7.99 2.78
CA LEU A 202 14.13 -8.65 1.51
C LEU A 202 15.26 -9.66 1.63
N LYS A 203 15.12 -10.78 0.92
CA LYS A 203 16.08 -11.87 0.86
C LYS A 203 16.35 -12.24 -0.60
N ILE A 204 17.56 -12.72 -0.87
CA ILE A 204 17.90 -13.39 -2.12
C ILE A 204 17.74 -14.89 -1.92
N ARG A 205 17.05 -15.54 -2.85
CA ARG A 205 16.92 -17.00 -2.91
C ARG A 205 18.24 -17.64 -3.34
N GLY A 206 18.74 -18.56 -2.52
CA GLY A 206 19.78 -19.52 -2.88
C GLY A 206 19.20 -20.80 -3.47
N GLU A 207 20.04 -21.76 -3.87
CA GLU A 207 19.56 -23.06 -4.36
C GLU A 207 18.73 -23.76 -3.28
N GLU A 208 19.24 -23.75 -2.04
CA GLU A 208 18.57 -24.24 -0.84
C GLU A 208 18.23 -23.10 0.13
N GLN A 209 17.24 -23.32 1.00
CA GLN A 209 16.77 -22.29 1.94
C GLN A 209 17.87 -21.83 2.92
N ILE A 210 18.79 -22.73 3.30
CA ILE A 210 19.93 -22.40 4.17
C ILE A 210 20.93 -21.45 3.50
N MET A 211 20.91 -21.38 2.17
CA MET A 211 21.76 -20.49 1.38
C MET A 211 21.09 -19.15 1.05
N ASP A 212 19.84 -18.94 1.49
CA ASP A 212 19.18 -17.65 1.32
C ASP A 212 19.91 -16.58 2.15
N ARG A 213 20.07 -15.40 1.55
CA ARG A 213 20.82 -14.30 2.16
C ARG A 213 19.92 -13.10 2.33
N ILE A 214 20.12 -12.33 3.40
CA ILE A 214 19.42 -11.06 3.58
C ILE A 214 19.92 -10.09 2.52
N PHE A 215 18.99 -9.58 1.72
CA PHE A 215 19.28 -8.60 0.68
C PHE A 215 19.25 -7.18 1.22
N SER A 216 18.17 -6.86 1.94
CA SER A 216 17.94 -5.57 2.58
C SER A 216 17.10 -5.79 3.83
N ARG A 217 17.47 -5.14 4.94
CA ARG A 217 16.74 -5.25 6.20
C ARG A 217 16.82 -3.93 6.95
N SER A 218 15.78 -3.12 6.86
CA SER A 218 15.81 -1.73 7.35
C SER A 218 14.45 -1.27 7.86
N LEU A 219 14.48 -0.32 8.78
CA LEU A 219 13.34 0.51 9.15
C LEU A 219 13.62 1.93 8.70
N ILE A 220 12.65 2.56 8.07
CA ILE A 220 12.68 3.99 7.74
C ILE A 220 11.54 4.64 8.50
N SER A 221 11.82 5.66 9.29
CA SER A 221 10.83 6.54 9.89
C SER A 221 10.77 7.86 9.13
N GLN A 222 9.56 8.34 8.85
CA GLN A 222 9.31 9.63 8.22
C GLN A 222 8.40 10.45 9.10
N ASP A 223 9.04 11.38 9.83
CA ASP A 223 8.34 12.30 10.73
C ASP A 223 7.67 13.42 9.95
N TYR A 224 6.48 13.82 10.39
CA TYR A 224 5.82 15.03 9.93
C TYR A 224 6.58 16.30 10.44
N PRO A 225 6.64 17.41 9.68
CA PRO A 225 6.04 17.65 8.36
C PRO A 225 6.86 17.07 7.22
N LEU A 226 6.15 16.46 6.27
CA LEU A 226 6.75 15.94 5.05
C LEU A 226 6.85 17.04 3.98
N SER A 227 7.89 16.95 3.15
CA SER A 227 8.06 17.82 1.99
C SER A 227 6.92 17.61 0.99
N GLN A 228 6.40 18.69 0.41
CA GLN A 228 5.43 18.66 -0.69
C GLN A 228 5.99 18.01 -1.98
N TRP A 229 7.32 18.00 -2.11
CA TRP A 229 8.03 17.39 -3.23
C TRP A 229 8.29 15.91 -2.99
N THR A 230 8.31 15.16 -4.09
CA THR A 230 8.69 13.75 -4.08
C THR A 230 10.08 13.54 -3.52
N LYS A 231 10.14 12.68 -2.50
CA LYS A 231 11.37 12.27 -1.84
C LYS A 231 11.82 10.94 -2.42
N LYS A 232 13.05 10.92 -2.94
CA LYS A 232 13.75 9.70 -3.35
C LYS A 232 14.79 9.38 -2.30
N GLN A 233 14.47 8.40 -1.46
CA GLN A 233 15.31 8.03 -0.34
C GLN A 233 16.16 6.82 -0.69
N GLU A 234 17.47 7.00 -0.64
CA GLU A 234 18.43 5.91 -0.73
C GLU A 234 18.49 5.14 0.60
N VAL A 235 18.47 3.80 0.50
CA VAL A 235 18.47 2.89 1.64
C VAL A 235 19.55 1.83 1.39
N SER A 236 20.73 2.08 1.94
CA SER A 236 21.84 1.13 1.91
C SER A 236 21.75 0.19 3.12
N SER A 237 21.61 -1.10 2.87
CA SER A 237 21.48 -2.10 3.94
C SER A 237 21.87 -3.49 3.45
N TRP A 238 22.60 -4.23 4.29
CA TRP A 238 23.03 -5.60 4.03
C TRP A 238 23.76 -5.79 2.69
N LEU A 239 23.10 -6.32 1.65
CA LEU A 239 23.71 -6.64 0.36
C LEU A 239 23.20 -5.75 -0.78
N SER A 240 22.49 -4.68 -0.43
CA SER A 240 21.81 -3.84 -1.42
C SER A 240 21.89 -2.35 -1.09
N THR A 241 21.60 -1.56 -2.10
CA THR A 241 21.22 -0.15 -1.96
C THR A 241 19.95 0.03 -2.78
N LEU A 242 18.87 0.44 -2.11
CA LEU A 242 17.55 0.64 -2.70
C LEU A 242 17.23 2.12 -2.81
N GLU A 243 16.33 2.49 -3.72
CA GLU A 243 15.68 3.80 -3.75
C GLU A 243 14.18 3.61 -3.53
N LEU A 244 13.68 4.16 -2.42
CA LEU A 244 12.26 4.27 -2.12
C LEU A 244 11.80 5.69 -2.47
N ALA A 245 10.86 5.80 -3.40
CA ALA A 245 10.26 7.08 -3.78
C ALA A 245 8.82 7.19 -3.29
N TYR A 246 8.51 8.30 -2.63
CA TYR A 246 7.18 8.63 -2.14
C TYR A 246 6.96 10.14 -2.11
N ARG A 247 5.69 10.53 -2.02
CA ARG A 247 5.26 11.93 -1.97
C ARG A 247 4.25 12.12 -0.83
N SER A 248 4.36 13.25 -0.14
CA SER A 248 3.29 13.70 0.75
C SER A 248 2.18 14.34 -0.06
N VAL A 249 0.95 13.88 0.17
CA VAL A 249 -0.24 14.28 -0.56
C VAL A 249 -1.20 14.93 0.43
N HIS A 250 -1.38 16.24 0.32
CA HIS A 250 -2.39 16.98 1.07
C HIS A 250 -3.73 16.94 0.34
N TYR A 251 -4.84 16.93 1.09
CA TYR A 251 -6.18 16.75 0.53
C TYR A 251 -6.27 15.47 -0.30
N ALA A 252 -5.85 14.36 0.31
CA ALA A 252 -5.57 13.14 -0.42
C ALA A 252 -6.83 12.42 -0.87
N VAL A 253 -6.78 11.96 -2.12
CA VAL A 253 -7.76 11.11 -2.79
C VAL A 253 -7.05 9.83 -3.21
N GLU A 254 -7.72 8.69 -3.04
CA GLU A 254 -7.31 7.42 -3.63
C GLU A 254 -8.05 7.18 -4.95
N ALA A 255 -7.30 6.87 -6.00
CA ALA A 255 -7.79 6.40 -7.28
C ALA A 255 -7.48 4.90 -7.41
N THR A 256 -8.52 4.07 -7.47
CA THR A 256 -8.38 2.65 -7.78
C THR A 256 -8.63 2.45 -9.28
N VAL A 257 -7.60 2.01 -9.99
CA VAL A 257 -7.60 1.79 -11.44
C VAL A 257 -7.83 0.32 -11.75
N GLY A 258 -8.72 0.02 -12.69
CA GLY A 258 -8.93 -1.29 -13.28
C GLY A 258 -8.83 -1.25 -14.81
N ILE A 259 -8.55 -2.41 -15.41
CA ILE A 259 -8.55 -2.56 -16.87
C ILE A 259 -9.13 -3.91 -17.28
N ASP A 260 -10.08 -3.87 -18.19
CA ASP A 260 -10.78 -5.04 -18.71
C ASP A 260 -10.58 -5.16 -20.23
N ILE A 261 -10.34 -6.38 -20.71
CA ILE A 261 -10.24 -6.68 -22.15
C ILE A 261 -11.62 -7.02 -22.69
N LEU A 262 -12.26 -6.05 -23.34
CA LEU A 262 -13.55 -6.24 -24.01
C LEU A 262 -13.42 -7.05 -25.31
N ARG A 263 -12.36 -6.82 -26.08
CA ARG A 263 -12.03 -7.58 -27.30
C ARG A 263 -10.52 -7.69 -27.47
N GLY A 264 -10.06 -8.83 -27.96
CA GLY A 264 -8.64 -9.12 -28.18
C GLY A 264 -8.21 -10.41 -27.50
N PRO A 265 -6.90 -10.69 -27.43
CA PRO A 265 -6.36 -11.82 -26.69
C PRO A 265 -6.64 -11.73 -25.18
N ARG A 266 -6.76 -12.87 -24.51
CA ARG A 266 -6.99 -12.96 -23.06
C ARG A 266 -5.78 -12.59 -22.21
N GLU A 267 -4.60 -12.50 -22.80
CA GLU A 267 -3.41 -12.01 -22.13
C GLU A 267 -3.14 -10.59 -22.61
N PHE A 268 -2.99 -9.66 -21.66
CA PHE A 268 -2.63 -8.29 -21.97
C PHE A 268 -1.11 -8.17 -22.10
N TYR A 269 -0.64 -8.01 -23.34
CA TYR A 269 0.77 -7.78 -23.64
C TYR A 269 0.98 -6.27 -23.76
N GLY A 270 1.39 -5.66 -22.66
CA GLY A 270 1.45 -4.21 -22.54
C GLY A 270 1.93 -3.74 -21.17
N SER A 271 1.87 -2.44 -20.96
CA SER A 271 2.10 -1.81 -19.67
C SER A 271 1.05 -0.75 -19.38
N LEU A 272 0.78 -0.58 -18.09
CA LEU A 272 -0.04 0.47 -17.52
C LEU A 272 0.81 1.22 -16.49
N THR A 273 1.06 2.50 -16.75
CA THR A 273 1.78 3.41 -15.86
C THR A 273 0.90 4.60 -15.54
N ALA A 274 1.01 5.11 -14.33
CA ALA A 274 0.28 6.26 -13.84
C ALA A 274 1.25 7.35 -13.36
N TRP A 275 0.86 8.60 -13.41
CA TRP A 275 1.50 9.71 -12.71
C TRP A 275 0.47 10.82 -12.48
N THR A 276 0.86 11.93 -11.87
CA THR A 276 -0.05 13.05 -11.55
C THR A 276 0.28 14.28 -12.39
N SER A 277 -0.67 15.20 -12.54
CA SER A 277 -0.42 16.47 -13.25
C SER A 277 0.73 17.29 -12.66
N GLU A 278 0.94 17.21 -11.34
CA GLU A 278 1.98 17.96 -10.61
C GLU A 278 3.30 17.18 -10.42
N ASP A 279 3.26 15.85 -10.55
CA ASP A 279 4.45 14.99 -10.45
C ASP A 279 4.48 13.93 -11.55
N SER A 280 5.50 14.04 -12.40
CA SER A 280 5.79 13.14 -13.52
C SER A 280 6.58 11.88 -13.15
N ASN A 281 6.80 11.58 -11.88
CA ASN A 281 7.41 10.32 -11.47
C ASN A 281 6.45 9.15 -11.77
N GLU A 282 6.81 8.30 -12.73
CA GLU A 282 5.96 7.20 -13.20
C GLU A 282 5.78 6.10 -12.12
N MET A 283 4.52 5.79 -11.85
CA MET A 283 4.05 4.65 -11.08
C MET A 283 3.67 3.50 -12.01
N VAL A 284 4.45 2.41 -12.01
CA VAL A 284 4.09 1.22 -12.78
C VAL A 284 2.98 0.45 -12.06
N LEU A 285 1.83 0.28 -12.70
CA LEU A 285 0.68 -0.48 -12.20
C LEU A 285 0.65 -1.91 -12.78
N TYR A 286 1.14 -2.06 -14.00
CA TYR A 286 1.32 -3.35 -14.68
C TYR A 286 2.38 -3.23 -15.78
N ASP A 287 3.20 -4.25 -15.98
CA ASP A 287 4.14 -4.33 -17.09
C ASP A 287 4.45 -5.81 -17.44
N SER A 288 3.94 -6.26 -18.58
CA SER A 288 4.10 -7.65 -19.00
C SER A 288 5.53 -8.01 -19.45
N GLU A 289 6.34 -7.03 -19.88
CA GLU A 289 7.74 -7.28 -20.26
C GLU A 289 8.62 -7.42 -19.01
N ARG A 290 8.31 -6.67 -17.95
CA ARG A 290 9.05 -6.73 -16.68
C ARG A 290 8.69 -7.95 -15.82
N TRP A 291 7.39 -8.27 -15.73
CA TRP A 291 6.90 -9.22 -14.73
C TRP A 291 6.14 -10.41 -15.31
N GLY A 292 6.09 -10.51 -16.65
CA GLY A 292 5.34 -11.53 -17.37
C GLY A 292 3.88 -11.17 -17.55
N THR A 293 3.21 -11.86 -18.47
CA THR A 293 1.77 -11.73 -18.63
C THR A 293 1.03 -12.48 -17.53
N THR A 294 -0.05 -11.87 -17.07
CA THR A 294 -1.07 -12.56 -16.28
C THR A 294 -2.26 -12.90 -17.18
N THR A 295 -2.80 -14.10 -17.00
CA THR A 295 -4.07 -14.48 -17.63
C THR A 295 -5.18 -13.65 -17.00
N THR A 296 -6.07 -13.07 -17.82
CA THR A 296 -7.27 -12.40 -17.30
C THR A 296 -8.09 -13.31 -16.40
N ASN A 297 -8.78 -12.72 -15.43
CA ASN A 297 -9.72 -13.46 -14.58
C ASN A 297 -10.80 -14.14 -15.42
N ALA A 298 -11.13 -15.38 -15.06
CA ALA A 298 -12.06 -16.20 -15.82
C ALA A 298 -13.51 -15.71 -15.60
N GLY A 299 -13.98 -14.81 -16.46
CA GLY A 299 -15.40 -14.42 -16.52
C GLY A 299 -15.68 -13.01 -17.01
N ASP A 300 -14.79 -12.06 -16.74
CA ASP A 300 -15.02 -10.62 -16.95
C ASP A 300 -13.99 -9.97 -17.91
N GLY A 301 -12.86 -10.63 -18.18
CA GLY A 301 -11.79 -10.06 -19.00
C GLY A 301 -10.87 -9.12 -18.22
N SER A 302 -10.98 -9.09 -16.89
CA SER A 302 -10.19 -8.23 -16.02
C SER A 302 -8.73 -8.63 -16.01
N VAL A 303 -7.83 -7.66 -16.22
CA VAL A 303 -6.39 -7.86 -16.13
C VAL A 303 -5.95 -7.63 -14.69
N PRO A 304 -5.36 -8.64 -14.02
CA PRO A 304 -4.87 -8.45 -12.65
C PRO A 304 -3.62 -7.57 -12.69
N LEU A 305 -3.79 -6.33 -12.23
CA LEU A 305 -2.71 -5.37 -12.05
C LEU A 305 -1.79 -5.80 -10.91
N THR A 306 -0.53 -5.39 -10.96
CA THR A 306 0.38 -5.60 -9.83
C THR A 306 -0.04 -4.75 -8.65
N ARG A 307 -0.38 -3.48 -8.89
CA ARG A 307 -1.08 -2.60 -7.95
C ARG A 307 -2.13 -1.78 -8.70
N SER A 308 -3.21 -1.43 -8.02
CA SER A 308 -4.34 -0.68 -8.60
C SER A 308 -4.55 0.69 -7.97
N LEU A 309 -3.99 0.95 -6.79
CA LEU A 309 -4.25 2.18 -6.03
C LEU A 309 -3.17 3.23 -6.27
N VAL A 310 -3.60 4.46 -6.55
CA VAL A 310 -2.76 5.66 -6.65
C VAL A 310 -3.31 6.71 -5.69
N VAL A 311 -2.43 7.38 -4.94
CA VAL A 311 -2.80 8.48 -4.04
C VAL A 311 -2.32 9.79 -4.66
N LEU A 312 -3.23 10.75 -4.80
CA LEU A 312 -3.00 12.07 -5.39
C LEU A 312 -3.88 13.12 -4.72
N ARG A 313 -3.59 14.40 -4.98
CA ARG A 313 -4.35 15.51 -4.39
C ARG A 313 -5.68 15.70 -5.12
N GLU A 314 -6.67 16.26 -4.43
CA GLU A 314 -8.00 16.56 -5.01
C GLU A 314 -7.97 17.62 -6.12
N ASP A 315 -6.90 18.42 -6.23
CA ASP A 315 -6.70 19.38 -7.30
C ASP A 315 -5.78 18.86 -8.43
N GLU A 316 -5.45 17.56 -8.42
CA GLU A 316 -4.56 16.92 -9.38
C GLU A 316 -5.29 15.94 -10.31
N ASP A 317 -4.89 15.93 -11.58
CA ASP A 317 -5.37 14.92 -12.52
C ASP A 317 -4.50 13.67 -12.47
N LEU A 318 -5.14 12.51 -12.60
CA LEU A 318 -4.44 11.25 -12.81
C LEU A 318 -4.12 11.08 -14.29
N ILE A 319 -2.85 10.90 -14.63
CA ILE A 319 -2.43 10.62 -16.00
C ILE A 319 -2.13 9.14 -16.15
N LEU A 320 -2.88 8.45 -17.02
CA LEU A 320 -2.70 7.03 -17.33
C LEU A 320 -2.08 6.85 -18.70
N LYS A 321 -0.99 6.10 -18.77
CA LYS A 321 -0.33 5.70 -20.02
C LYS A 321 -0.45 4.20 -20.19
N ILE A 322 -1.07 3.83 -21.30
CA ILE A 322 -1.37 2.45 -21.67
C ILE A 322 -0.58 2.16 -22.93
N SER A 323 0.34 1.20 -22.85
CA SER A 323 1.15 0.76 -23.98
C SER A 323 0.80 -0.67 -24.35
N VAL A 324 0.65 -0.95 -25.64
CA VAL A 324 0.46 -2.30 -26.17
C VAL A 324 1.70 -2.73 -26.93
N PHE A 325 2.23 -3.90 -26.58
CA PHE A 325 3.42 -4.46 -27.18
C PHE A 325 3.07 -5.32 -28.39
N SER A 326 3.76 -5.07 -29.50
CA SER A 326 3.62 -5.86 -30.71
C SER A 326 4.52 -7.11 -30.65
N HIS A 327 4.11 -8.20 -31.31
CA HIS A 327 4.95 -9.40 -31.46
C HIS A 327 6.10 -9.12 -32.45
N GLY A 328 7.14 -8.44 -31.97
CA GLY A 328 8.36 -8.18 -32.71
C GLY A 328 9.30 -7.27 -31.92
N ARG A 329 10.52 -7.74 -31.64
CA ARG A 329 11.55 -7.07 -30.79
C ARG A 329 11.98 -5.66 -31.23
N LYS A 330 11.38 -5.09 -32.29
CA LYS A 330 11.72 -3.77 -32.87
C LYS A 330 10.49 -2.91 -33.17
N ALA A 331 9.27 -3.39 -32.93
CA ALA A 331 8.08 -2.61 -33.18
C ALA A 331 7.88 -1.61 -32.03
N LYS A 332 7.68 -0.33 -32.36
CA LYS A 332 7.40 0.70 -31.37
C LYS A 332 6.08 0.35 -30.66
N PRO A 333 6.02 0.39 -29.32
CA PRO A 333 4.76 0.18 -28.61
C PRO A 333 3.73 1.21 -29.07
N GLU A 334 2.50 0.76 -29.27
CA GLU A 334 1.39 1.69 -29.46
C GLU A 334 1.00 2.20 -28.08
N THR A 335 1.14 3.51 -27.85
CA THR A 335 0.84 4.13 -26.55
C THR A 335 -0.34 5.08 -26.65
N ARG A 336 -1.22 5.04 -25.65
CA ARG A 336 -2.27 6.03 -25.39
C ARG A 336 -2.04 6.66 -24.03
N VAL A 337 -2.21 7.97 -23.95
CA VAL A 337 -2.21 8.71 -22.69
C VAL A 337 -3.61 9.26 -22.46
N LEU A 338 -4.14 9.07 -21.25
CA LEU A 338 -5.41 9.57 -20.78
C LEU A 338 -5.14 10.52 -19.61
N THR A 339 -5.73 11.71 -19.65
CA THR A 339 -5.90 12.56 -18.48
C THR A 339 -7.23 12.20 -17.86
N VAL A 340 -7.24 11.89 -16.57
CA VAL A 340 -8.41 11.40 -15.84
C VAL A 340 -8.71 12.37 -14.70
N GLU A 341 -9.84 13.06 -14.82
CA GLU A 341 -10.34 13.98 -13.80
C GLU A 341 -11.14 13.23 -12.72
N HIS A 342 -11.35 13.85 -11.56
CA HIS A 342 -12.09 13.25 -10.44
C HIS A 342 -13.56 12.90 -10.72
N ARG A 343 -14.11 13.29 -11.87
CA ARG A 343 -15.46 12.92 -12.34
C ARG A 343 -15.46 11.73 -13.29
N ASP A 344 -14.32 11.42 -13.86
CA ASP A 344 -14.19 10.32 -14.80
C ASP A 344 -14.19 8.98 -14.07
N ARG A 345 -14.90 8.00 -14.65
CA ARG A 345 -15.06 6.66 -14.06
C ARG A 345 -14.78 5.54 -15.04
N LEU A 346 -14.89 5.82 -16.33
CA LEU A 346 -14.89 4.81 -17.38
C LEU A 346 -14.37 5.37 -18.69
N PHE A 347 -13.45 4.65 -19.33
CA PHE A 347 -12.98 4.93 -20.68
C PHE A 347 -12.94 3.66 -21.52
N ASP A 348 -13.64 3.66 -22.65
CA ASP A 348 -13.45 2.64 -23.67
C ASP A 348 -12.39 3.10 -24.66
N ILE A 349 -11.30 2.36 -24.75
CA ILE A 349 -10.19 2.67 -25.65
C ILE A 349 -9.94 1.51 -26.60
N LYS A 350 -9.57 1.85 -27.84
CA LYS A 350 -9.03 0.91 -28.80
C LYS A 350 -7.54 1.15 -28.92
N GLN A 351 -6.74 0.14 -28.56
CA GLN A 351 -5.28 0.23 -28.57
C GLN A 351 -4.69 -1.03 -29.21
N GLY A 352 -4.06 -0.89 -30.36
CA GLY A 352 -3.62 -2.01 -31.19
C GLY A 352 -4.75 -3.02 -31.46
N ARG A 353 -4.50 -4.26 -31.05
CA ARG A 353 -5.46 -5.38 -31.17
C ARG A 353 -6.46 -5.49 -30.03
N TYR A 354 -6.40 -4.58 -29.05
CA TYR A 354 -7.26 -4.61 -27.88
C TYR A 354 -8.34 -3.53 -27.96
N GLN A 355 -9.54 -3.92 -27.54
CA GLN A 355 -10.54 -2.99 -27.03
C GLN A 355 -10.53 -3.14 -25.51
N LEU A 356 -10.12 -2.09 -24.82
CA LEU A 356 -9.93 -2.08 -23.37
C LEU A 356 -10.96 -1.14 -22.75
N GLN A 357 -11.43 -1.50 -21.57
CA GLN A 357 -12.21 -0.64 -20.70
C GLN A 357 -11.35 -0.30 -19.49
N VAL A 358 -11.15 0.97 -19.22
CA VAL A 358 -10.43 1.45 -18.05
C VAL A 358 -11.46 1.95 -17.05
N THR A 359 -11.45 1.40 -15.85
CA THR A 359 -12.34 1.78 -14.74
C THR A 359 -11.55 2.54 -13.69
N ILE A 360 -12.14 3.60 -13.14
CA ILE A 360 -11.55 4.38 -12.05
C ILE A 360 -12.60 4.59 -10.97
N SER A 361 -12.27 4.18 -9.75
CA SER A 361 -13.02 4.52 -8.54
C SER A 361 -12.24 5.54 -7.73
N TRP A 362 -12.93 6.58 -7.28
CA TRP A 362 -12.35 7.67 -6.51
C TRP A 362 -12.92 7.71 -5.11
N SER A 363 -12.05 7.74 -4.10
CA SER A 363 -12.44 7.93 -2.72
C SER A 363 -11.60 9.03 -2.07
N GLY A 364 -12.22 9.92 -1.31
CA GLY A 364 -11.48 10.86 -0.47
C GLY A 364 -11.03 10.16 0.81
N ILE A 365 -9.83 10.47 1.31
CA ILE A 365 -9.31 9.98 2.59
C ILE A 365 -9.73 10.96 3.69
N LEU A 366 -10.73 10.60 4.49
CA LEU A 366 -11.28 11.44 5.56
C LEU A 366 -12.00 10.60 6.60
N TYR A 367 -12.05 11.09 7.84
CA TYR A 367 -12.76 10.42 8.93
C TYR A 367 -14.22 10.12 8.54
N SER A 368 -14.67 8.94 8.94
CA SER A 368 -16.09 8.59 8.98
C SER A 368 -16.62 9.04 10.34
N ASP A 369 -17.66 9.88 10.34
CA ASP A 369 -18.37 10.28 11.56
C ASP A 369 -19.05 9.10 12.28
#